data_AF-A0A6N3X3B5-F1
#
_entry.id   AF-A0A6N3X3B5-F1
#
_cell.length_a   1.000
_cell.length_b   1.000
_cell.length_c   1.000
_cell.angle_alpha   90.00
_cell.angle_beta   90.00
_cell.angle_gamma   90.00
#
_symmetry.space_group_name_H-M   'P 1'
#
loop_
_entity.id
_entity.type
_entity.pdbx_description
1 polymer ?
#
loop_
_entity_poly.entity_id
_entity_poly.type
_entity_poly.pdbx_seq_one_letter_code
_entity_poly.pdbx_strand_id
1 'polypeptide(L)'
;GMELGAGLAWTDARRGISAELQGRTLLTHTEEEFREQGLAVSFAWEPNPTNRGPSLALSHTMGATAEGGMDALLSPTALEALDATPSRQHQFETKLTYGFPAFNDRLTITPGLGLALSPDSRTYSLLWALAPYTQQSQAEPWEISLEGERQEDNAADSSVEHSLKLRFSLPF
;
A
#
# COMPACT_ATOMS: atom_id res chain seq x y z
N GLY A 1 16.61 -14.99 -17.79
CA GLY A 1 17.55 -15.11 -16.67
C GLY A 1 16.98 -16.02 -15.59
N MET A 2 17.77 -16.31 -14.55
CA MET A 2 17.29 -16.99 -13.34
C MET A 2 17.10 -15.98 -12.22
N GLU A 3 15.97 -16.03 -11.51
CA GLU A 3 15.62 -15.11 -10.40
C GLU A 3 15.37 -15.89 -9.11
N LEU A 4 15.73 -15.30 -7.96
CA LEU A 4 15.41 -15.82 -6.63
C LEU A 4 14.73 -14.73 -5.78
N GLY A 5 13.61 -15.10 -5.15
CA GLY A 5 12.91 -14.27 -4.17
C GLY A 5 12.80 -14.97 -2.80
N ALA A 6 12.77 -14.20 -1.72
CA ALA A 6 12.55 -14.66 -0.35
C ALA A 6 11.71 -13.66 0.44
N GLY A 7 10.91 -14.14 1.39
CA GLY A 7 10.05 -13.32 2.24
C GLY A 7 10.01 -13.78 3.70
N LEU A 8 9.86 -12.84 4.61
CA LEU A 8 9.65 -13.05 6.05
C LEU A 8 8.42 -12.25 6.48
N ALA A 9 7.48 -12.92 7.14
CA ALA A 9 6.29 -12.29 7.72
C ALA A 9 6.25 -12.53 9.23
N TRP A 10 5.87 -11.51 9.98
CA TRP A 10 5.73 -11.55 11.43
C TRP A 10 4.44 -10.88 11.86
N THR A 11 3.72 -11.50 12.80
CA THR A 11 2.44 -10.99 13.32
C THR A 11 2.35 -11.18 14.83
N ASP A 12 1.98 -10.12 15.54
CA ASP A 12 1.57 -10.15 16.95
C ASP A 12 0.10 -9.71 17.06
N ALA A 13 -0.79 -10.70 17.05
CA ALA A 13 -2.23 -10.48 17.12
C ALA A 13 -2.69 -9.83 18.43
N ARG A 14 -1.94 -9.94 19.54
CA ARG A 14 -2.32 -9.32 20.82
C ARG A 14 -2.09 -7.82 20.81
N ARG A 15 -1.12 -7.37 20.02
CA ARG A 15 -0.77 -5.96 19.86
C ARG A 15 -1.33 -5.35 18.57
N GLY A 16 -1.92 -6.20 17.71
CA GLY A 16 -2.43 -5.80 16.41
C GLY A 16 -1.33 -5.41 15.43
N ILE A 17 -0.12 -5.95 15.58
CA ILE A 17 1.04 -5.57 14.77
C ILE A 17 1.29 -6.65 13.73
N SER A 18 1.55 -6.25 12.49
CA SER A 18 2.13 -7.11 11.46
C SER A 18 3.28 -6.40 10.76
N ALA A 19 4.28 -7.17 10.34
CA ALA A 19 5.40 -6.68 9.55
C ALA A 19 5.80 -7.74 8.53
N GLU A 20 6.19 -7.29 7.35
CA GLU A 20 6.63 -8.17 6.27
C GLU A 20 7.86 -7.58 5.57
N LEU A 21 8.76 -8.47 5.16
CA LEU A 21 9.99 -8.16 4.45
C LEU A 21 10.08 -9.11 3.27
N GLN A 22 10.11 -8.58 2.05
CA GLN A 22 10.27 -9.36 0.82
C GLN A 22 11.47 -8.83 0.05
N GLY A 23 12.28 -9.73 -0.51
CA GLY A 23 13.43 -9.37 -1.34
C GLY A 23 13.55 -10.30 -2.54
N ARG A 24 14.06 -9.76 -3.66
CA ARG A 24 14.37 -10.52 -4.88
C ARG A 24 15.71 -10.12 -5.47
N THR A 25 16.36 -11.06 -6.15
CA THR A 25 17.59 -10.84 -6.89
C THR A 25 17.55 -11.59 -8.22
N LEU A 26 17.91 -10.90 -9.29
CA LEU A 26 18.19 -11.52 -10.59
C LEU A 26 19.63 -12.04 -10.58
N LEU A 27 19.83 -13.32 -10.91
CA LEU A 27 21.12 -14.00 -10.79
C LEU A 27 21.90 -14.10 -12.10
N THR A 28 21.26 -14.18 -13.26
CA THR A 28 21.98 -14.33 -14.54
C THR A 28 21.23 -13.73 -15.74
N HIS A 29 21.88 -12.80 -16.43
CA HIS A 29 21.65 -12.46 -17.84
C HIS A 29 22.89 -12.86 -18.63
N THR A 30 22.74 -13.37 -19.86
CA THR A 30 23.82 -13.97 -20.68
C THR A 30 24.81 -12.95 -21.24
N GLU A 31 24.66 -11.68 -20.90
CA GLU A 31 25.54 -10.58 -21.28
C GLU A 31 25.94 -9.83 -20.01
N GLU A 32 27.22 -9.47 -19.94
CA GLU A 32 27.96 -9.11 -18.73
C GLU A 32 27.31 -7.94 -17.94
N GLU A 33 27.35 -8.05 -16.60
CA GLU A 33 27.19 -6.99 -15.59
C GLU A 33 25.81 -6.49 -15.11
N PHE A 34 24.69 -7.21 -15.28
CA PHE A 34 23.41 -6.81 -14.63
C PHE A 34 23.08 -7.60 -13.36
N ARG A 35 23.08 -6.92 -12.20
CA ARG A 35 22.62 -7.43 -10.90
C ARG A 35 21.48 -6.56 -10.39
N GLU A 36 20.25 -6.93 -10.73
CA GLU A 36 19.06 -6.24 -10.25
C GLU A 36 18.57 -6.84 -8.93
N GLN A 37 18.34 -5.97 -7.95
CA GLN A 37 17.89 -6.32 -6.61
C GLN A 37 16.67 -5.48 -6.27
N GLY A 38 15.65 -6.12 -5.69
CA GLY A 38 14.44 -5.47 -5.19
C GLY A 38 14.19 -5.82 -3.74
N LEU A 39 13.71 -4.86 -2.96
CA LEU A 39 13.36 -5.03 -1.55
C LEU A 39 12.05 -4.29 -1.27
N ALA A 40 11.12 -4.93 -0.57
CA ALA A 40 9.98 -4.28 0.06
C ALA A 40 9.87 -4.62 1.53
N VAL A 41 9.42 -3.64 2.30
CA VAL A 41 9.11 -3.74 3.71
C VAL A 41 7.71 -3.17 3.92
N SER A 42 6.90 -3.84 4.73
CA SER A 42 5.67 -3.26 5.26
C SER A 42 5.54 -3.45 6.75
N PHE A 43 4.79 -2.54 7.36
CA PHE A 43 4.41 -2.58 8.75
C PHE A 43 2.97 -2.09 8.86
N ALA A 44 2.15 -2.81 9.61
CA ALA A 44 0.82 -2.38 9.96
C ALA A 44 0.57 -2.52 11.46
N TRP A 45 -0.21 -1.58 11.98
CA TRP A 45 -0.68 -1.56 13.36
C TRP A 45 -2.17 -1.28 13.37
N GLU A 46 -2.93 -2.27 13.84
CA GLU A 46 -4.38 -2.31 13.95
C GLU A 46 -4.70 -2.94 15.32
N PRO A 47 -4.63 -2.18 16.43
CA PRO A 47 -4.77 -2.70 17.79
C PRO A 47 -6.16 -3.28 18.06
N ASN A 48 -7.14 -2.92 17.25
CA ASN A 48 -8.50 -3.37 17.36
C ASN A 48 -9.01 -3.83 15.98
N PRO A 49 -9.17 -5.15 15.76
CA PRO A 49 -9.63 -5.67 14.47
C PRO A 49 -11.09 -5.32 14.19
N THR A 50 -11.79 -4.66 15.12
CA THR A 50 -13.19 -4.28 14.96
C THR A 50 -13.41 -2.99 14.16
N ASN A 51 -12.52 -2.66 13.21
CA ASN A 51 -12.50 -1.44 12.38
C ASN A 51 -12.60 -0.09 13.14
N ARG A 52 -12.49 -0.10 14.48
CA ARG A 52 -12.60 1.07 15.36
C ARG A 52 -11.28 1.39 16.03
N GLY A 53 -11.03 2.69 16.20
CA GLY A 53 -9.80 3.20 16.80
C GLY A 53 -8.72 3.50 15.76
N PRO A 54 -7.49 3.80 16.22
CA PRO A 54 -6.41 4.20 15.34
C PRO A 54 -5.85 3.01 14.57
N SER A 55 -5.49 3.23 13.31
CA SER A 55 -4.70 2.28 12.54
C SER A 55 -3.60 2.99 11.74
N LEU A 56 -2.47 2.32 11.59
CA LEU A 56 -1.31 2.82 10.85
C LEU A 56 -0.82 1.75 9.89
N ALA A 57 -0.57 2.12 8.65
CA ALA A 57 0.11 1.31 7.66
C ALA A 57 1.32 2.08 7.11
N LEU A 58 2.41 1.36 6.90
CA LEU A 58 3.66 1.85 6.36
C LEU A 58 4.17 0.83 5.36
N SER A 59 4.62 1.29 4.19
CA SER A 59 5.33 0.47 3.22
C SER A 59 6.49 1.23 2.62
N HIS A 60 7.55 0.49 2.29
CA HIS A 60 8.72 1.02 1.63
C HIS A 60 9.26 0.00 0.65
N THR A 61 9.42 0.40 -0.60
CA THR A 61 9.91 -0.43 -1.70
C THR A 61 11.13 0.24 -2.31
N MET A 62 12.16 -0.54 -2.64
CA MET A 62 13.40 -0.07 -3.25
C MET A 62 13.87 -1.05 -4.33
N GLY A 63 14.35 -0.53 -5.46
CA GLY A 63 14.96 -1.32 -6.53
C GLY A 63 14.12 -1.33 -7.81
N ALA A 64 14.26 -2.38 -8.64
CA ALA A 64 13.37 -2.59 -9.78
C ALA A 64 11.95 -2.89 -9.26
N THR A 65 11.14 -1.84 -9.12
CA THR A 65 9.80 -1.92 -8.57
C THR A 65 8.82 -2.45 -9.61
N ALA A 66 7.93 -3.32 -9.15
CA ALA A 66 6.75 -3.70 -9.89
C ALA A 66 5.67 -2.63 -9.70
N GLU A 67 4.99 -2.20 -10.77
CA GLU A 67 3.75 -1.42 -10.61
C GLU A 67 2.71 -2.29 -9.86
N GLY A 68 2.33 -1.89 -8.64
CA GLY A 68 1.33 -2.61 -7.83
C GLY A 68 1.71 -2.98 -6.39
N GLY A 69 2.87 -2.52 -5.88
CA GLY A 69 3.23 -2.69 -4.45
C GLY A 69 3.89 -4.04 -4.14
N MET A 70 3.82 -4.48 -2.87
CA MET A 70 4.49 -5.72 -2.38
C MET A 70 4.08 -6.97 -3.16
N ASP A 71 2.78 -7.16 -3.38
CA ASP A 71 2.23 -8.34 -4.07
C ASP A 71 2.66 -8.38 -5.54
N ALA A 72 2.97 -7.21 -6.11
CA ALA A 72 3.44 -7.09 -7.48
C ALA A 72 4.92 -7.49 -7.64
N LEU A 73 5.74 -7.45 -6.59
CA LEU A 73 7.16 -7.81 -6.67
C LEU A 73 7.40 -9.27 -7.08
N LEU A 74 6.43 -10.16 -6.82
CA LEU A 74 6.46 -11.57 -7.20
C LEU A 74 5.46 -11.90 -8.32
N SER A 75 4.75 -10.90 -8.83
CA SER A 75 3.71 -11.08 -9.86
C SER A 75 4.33 -11.32 -11.25
N PRO A 76 3.74 -12.19 -12.08
CA PRO A 76 4.26 -12.48 -13.42
C PRO A 76 4.35 -11.25 -14.34
N THR A 77 3.45 -10.27 -14.17
CA THR A 77 3.38 -9.06 -15.00
C THR A 77 4.52 -8.09 -14.69
N ALA A 78 5.01 -8.08 -13.45
CA ALA A 78 6.23 -7.36 -13.07
C ALA A 78 7.50 -7.98 -13.64
N LEU A 79 7.44 -9.25 -14.09
CA LEU A 79 8.55 -9.96 -14.73
C LEU A 79 8.71 -9.54 -16.21
N GLU A 80 7.68 -8.98 -16.85
CA GLU A 80 7.75 -8.49 -18.24
C GLU A 80 8.18 -7.02 -18.34
N ALA A 81 8.01 -6.22 -17.26
CA ALA A 81 8.37 -4.81 -17.23
C ALA A 81 9.90 -4.52 -17.13
N LEU A 82 10.73 -5.56 -17.03
CA LEU A 82 12.20 -5.49 -16.92
C LEU A 82 12.91 -5.11 -18.24
N ASP A 83 12.18 -4.98 -19.35
CA ASP A 83 12.73 -4.56 -20.65
C ASP A 83 12.77 -3.02 -20.81
N ALA A 84 12.34 -2.27 -19.79
CA ALA A 84 12.38 -0.82 -19.74
C ALA A 84 13.43 -0.33 -18.72
N THR A 85 14.12 0.76 -19.09
CA THR A 85 15.35 1.32 -18.50
C THR A 85 15.44 1.27 -16.96
N PRO A 86 16.58 0.87 -16.37
CA PRO A 86 16.75 0.72 -14.92
C PRO A 86 16.77 2.10 -14.23
N SER A 87 15.64 2.50 -13.66
CA SER A 87 15.58 3.64 -12.74
C SER A 87 15.55 3.11 -11.31
N ARG A 88 16.43 3.65 -10.44
CA ARG A 88 16.51 3.30 -9.02
C ARG A 88 15.30 3.88 -8.30
N GLN A 89 14.15 3.21 -8.44
CA GLN A 89 12.90 3.64 -7.85
C GLN A 89 12.86 3.25 -6.38
N HIS A 90 12.55 4.22 -5.54
CA HIS A 90 12.24 4.02 -4.14
C HIS A 90 10.89 4.66 -3.88
N GLN A 91 9.98 3.91 -3.26
CA GLN A 91 8.64 4.37 -2.97
C GLN A 91 8.37 4.15 -1.50
N PHE A 92 7.92 5.18 -0.81
CA PHE A 92 7.48 5.12 0.57
C PHE A 92 5.99 5.48 0.62
N GLU A 93 5.19 4.71 1.32
CA GLU A 93 3.78 5.02 1.56
C GLU A 93 3.48 4.91 3.06
N THR A 94 2.70 5.86 3.56
CA THR A 94 2.15 5.82 4.91
C THR A 94 0.69 6.19 4.89
N LYS A 95 -0.09 5.50 5.69
CA LYS A 95 -1.52 5.75 5.87
C LYS A 95 -1.87 5.68 7.35
N LEU A 96 -2.51 6.72 7.86
CA LEU A 96 -3.01 6.81 9.22
C LEU A 96 -4.52 6.97 9.16
N THR A 97 -5.26 6.14 9.90
CA THR A 97 -6.72 6.25 9.96
C THR A 97 -7.23 6.15 11.39
N TYR A 98 -8.49 6.56 11.61
CA TYR A 98 -9.15 6.40 12.89
C TYR A 98 -10.63 6.08 12.71
N GLY A 99 -11.07 4.90 13.15
CA GLY A 99 -12.47 4.47 13.07
C GLY A 99 -13.31 5.00 14.24
N PHE A 100 -14.37 5.76 13.93
CA PHE A 100 -15.34 6.28 14.88
C PHE A 100 -16.68 5.54 14.79
N PRO A 101 -17.36 5.26 15.92
CA PRO A 101 -18.73 4.76 15.89
C PRO A 101 -19.69 5.79 15.31
N ALA A 102 -20.63 5.33 14.48
CA ALA A 102 -21.66 6.15 13.88
C ALA A 102 -23.00 5.40 13.82
N PHE A 103 -24.11 6.14 13.65
CA PHE A 103 -25.46 5.59 13.46
C PHE A 103 -25.86 4.53 14.52
N ASN A 104 -25.87 4.93 15.80
CA ASN A 104 -26.18 4.06 16.95
C ASN A 104 -25.26 2.82 17.02
N ASP A 105 -23.96 3.02 16.87
CA ASP A 105 -22.92 1.98 16.90
C ASP A 105 -23.00 0.91 15.79
N ARG A 106 -23.89 1.07 14.81
CA ARG A 106 -24.07 0.09 13.73
C ARG A 106 -23.04 0.22 12.62
N LEU A 107 -22.53 1.42 12.39
CA LEU A 107 -21.55 1.72 11.35
C LEU A 107 -20.29 2.32 11.99
N THR A 108 -19.20 2.25 11.23
CA THR A 108 -17.94 2.89 11.55
C THR A 108 -17.58 3.85 10.43
N ILE A 109 -17.32 5.12 10.79
CA ILE A 109 -16.77 6.13 9.89
C ILE A 109 -15.28 6.24 10.16
N THR A 110 -14.46 6.10 9.10
CA THR A 110 -13.01 6.05 9.21
C THR A 110 -12.38 7.13 8.34
N PRO A 111 -12.17 8.35 8.86
CA PRO A 111 -11.26 9.31 8.23
C PRO A 111 -9.82 8.80 8.26
N GLY A 112 -9.04 9.23 7.27
CA GLY A 112 -7.62 8.90 7.17
C GLY A 112 -6.83 9.91 6.35
N LEU A 113 -5.53 9.86 6.55
CA LEU A 113 -4.51 10.64 5.84
C LEU A 113 -3.52 9.66 5.22
N GLY A 114 -3.11 9.94 3.99
CA GLY A 114 -2.08 9.21 3.28
C GLY A 114 -0.96 10.12 2.81
N LEU A 115 0.26 9.59 2.77
CA LEU A 115 1.40 10.22 2.13
C LEU A 115 2.16 9.14 1.36
N ALA A 116 2.36 9.37 0.07
CA ALA A 116 3.25 8.58 -0.76
C ALA A 116 4.39 9.45 -1.28
N LEU A 117 5.61 8.96 -1.19
CA LEU A 117 6.83 9.61 -1.65
C LEU A 117 7.49 8.71 -2.69
N SER A 118 7.81 9.29 -3.85
CA SER A 118 8.64 8.68 -4.88
C SER A 118 9.85 9.60 -5.15
N PRO A 119 10.82 9.19 -5.99
CA PRO A 119 11.98 10.02 -6.29
C PRO A 119 11.58 11.35 -6.95
N ASP A 120 10.52 11.30 -7.76
CA ASP A 120 10.12 12.40 -8.65
C ASP A 120 8.78 13.03 -8.24
N SER A 121 8.02 12.42 -7.34
CA SER A 121 6.70 12.89 -6.94
C SER A 121 6.38 12.69 -5.46
N ARG A 122 5.39 13.45 -4.98
CA ARG A 122 4.82 13.37 -3.64
C ARG A 122 3.31 13.42 -3.74
N THR A 123 2.63 12.46 -3.14
CA THR A 123 1.18 12.38 -3.14
C THR A 123 0.65 12.48 -1.72
N TYR A 124 -0.30 13.37 -1.51
CA TYR A 124 -1.05 13.51 -0.27
C TYR A 124 -2.47 13.03 -0.50
N SER A 125 -2.97 12.18 0.39
CA SER A 125 -4.31 11.61 0.28
C SER A 125 -5.14 11.93 1.52
N LEU A 126 -6.42 12.26 1.30
CA LEU A 126 -7.45 12.32 2.33
C LEU A 126 -8.46 11.22 2.06
N LEU A 127 -8.71 10.37 3.05
CA LEU A 127 -9.57 9.19 2.91
C LEU A 127 -10.73 9.26 3.89
N TRP A 128 -11.88 8.77 3.46
CA TRP A 128 -13.03 8.51 4.32
C TRP A 128 -13.64 7.17 3.91
N ALA A 129 -13.83 6.28 4.87
CA ALA A 129 -14.57 5.05 4.66
C ALA A 129 -15.78 4.98 5.59
N LEU A 130 -16.83 4.30 5.12
CA LEU A 130 -18.00 3.93 5.88
C LEU A 130 -18.24 2.44 5.69
N ALA A 131 -18.26 1.70 6.80
CA ALA A 131 -18.49 0.26 6.81
C ALA A 131 -19.34 -0.17 8.02
N PRO A 132 -20.02 -1.32 7.98
CA PRO A 132 -20.66 -1.90 9.15
C PRO A 132 -19.71 -2.12 10.32
N TYR A 133 -20.23 -2.04 11.54
CA TYR A 133 -19.45 -2.39 12.72
C TYR A 133 -19.22 -3.90 12.79
N THR A 134 -17.96 -4.28 12.67
CA THR A 134 -17.47 -5.66 12.58
C THR A 134 -17.67 -6.51 13.83
N GLN A 135 -18.02 -5.95 15.00
CA GLN A 135 -18.27 -6.74 16.22
C GLN A 135 -19.73 -7.25 16.33
N GLN A 136 -20.69 -6.67 15.60
CA GLN A 136 -22.12 -6.83 15.93
C GLN A 136 -22.92 -7.81 15.05
N SER A 137 -22.42 -8.32 13.92
CA SER A 137 -23.13 -9.33 13.10
C SER A 137 -22.27 -9.70 11.88
N GLN A 138 -22.26 -10.93 11.35
CA GLN A 138 -23.27 -11.53 10.46
C GLN A 138 -23.83 -10.63 9.33
N ALA A 139 -23.57 -9.33 9.36
CA ALA A 139 -23.88 -8.42 8.28
C ALA A 139 -22.86 -8.61 7.17
N GLU A 140 -23.38 -8.68 5.96
CA GLU A 140 -22.59 -8.77 4.74
C GLU A 140 -21.58 -7.60 4.68
N PRO A 141 -20.28 -7.89 4.53
CA PRO A 141 -19.24 -6.87 4.59
C PRO A 141 -19.37 -5.96 3.36
N TRP A 142 -19.78 -4.72 3.58
CA TRP A 142 -19.73 -3.68 2.56
C TRP A 142 -18.90 -2.50 3.04
N GLU A 143 -18.32 -1.77 2.09
CA GLU A 143 -17.60 -0.53 2.35
C GLU A 143 -17.91 0.49 1.25
N ILE A 144 -18.10 1.73 1.65
CA ILE A 144 -18.08 2.89 0.76
C ILE A 144 -16.87 3.73 1.16
N SER A 145 -15.96 4.00 0.23
CA SER A 145 -14.79 4.85 0.49
C SER A 145 -14.63 5.96 -0.54
N LEU A 146 -14.25 7.13 -0.04
CA LEU A 146 -13.93 8.33 -0.80
C LEU A 146 -12.49 8.70 -0.51
N GLU A 147 -11.72 8.98 -1.56
CA GLU A 147 -10.33 9.38 -1.46
C GLU A 147 -10.07 10.57 -2.39
N GLY A 148 -9.56 11.66 -1.82
CA GLY A 148 -9.04 12.79 -2.57
C GLY A 148 -7.53 12.78 -2.53
N GLU A 149 -6.88 12.91 -3.67
CA GLU A 149 -5.42 12.93 -3.77
C GLU A 149 -4.94 14.24 -4.39
N ARG A 150 -3.77 14.67 -3.94
CA ARG A 150 -3.00 15.77 -4.50
C ARG A 150 -1.58 15.28 -4.76
N GLN A 151 -1.17 15.24 -6.02
CA GLN A 151 0.16 14.85 -6.42
C GLN A 151 0.96 16.08 -6.88
N GLU A 152 2.18 16.19 -6.37
CA GLU A 152 3.16 17.19 -6.76
C GLU A 152 4.37 16.46 -7.35
N ASP A 153 4.82 16.86 -8.53
CA ASP A 153 6.11 16.43 -9.04
C ASP A 153 7.21 17.40 -8.58
N ASN A 154 8.44 16.89 -8.47
CA ASN A 154 9.59 17.64 -7.95
C ASN A 154 10.21 18.59 -9.00
N ALA A 155 9.70 18.62 -10.24
CA ALA A 155 10.19 19.50 -11.29
C ALA A 155 9.74 20.95 -11.05
N ALA A 156 10.61 21.92 -11.36
CA ALA A 156 10.39 23.33 -11.00
C ALA A 156 9.13 23.96 -11.64
N ASP A 157 8.62 23.40 -12.74
CA ASP A 157 7.46 23.91 -13.50
C ASP A 157 6.31 22.89 -13.61
N SER A 158 6.32 21.79 -12.84
CA SER A 158 5.26 20.79 -12.92
C SER A 158 3.95 21.28 -12.29
N SER A 159 2.84 21.05 -12.98
CA SER A 159 1.50 21.31 -12.46
C SER A 159 1.14 20.33 -11.34
N VAL A 160 0.41 20.81 -10.33
CA VAL A 160 -0.15 19.95 -9.28
C VAL A 160 -1.37 19.21 -9.82
N GLU A 161 -1.35 17.89 -9.74
CA GLU A 161 -2.46 17.04 -10.12
C GLU A 161 -3.39 16.78 -8.93
N HIS A 162 -4.69 16.74 -9.17
CA HIS A 162 -5.70 16.43 -8.16
C HIS A 162 -6.61 15.32 -8.68
N SER A 163 -6.89 14.34 -7.84
CA SER A 163 -7.77 13.21 -8.17
C SER A 163 -8.81 12.99 -7.07
N LEU A 164 -9.97 12.43 -7.46
CA LEU A 164 -11.01 12.02 -6.53
C LEU A 164 -11.48 10.62 -6.94
N LYS A 165 -11.42 9.67 -6.00
CA LYS A 165 -11.77 8.26 -6.19
C LYS A 165 -12.91 7.91 -5.25
N LEU A 166 -13.97 7.31 -5.79
CA LEU A 166 -15.08 6.75 -5.03
C LEU A 166 -15.11 5.24 -5.28
N ARG A 167 -15.07 4.44 -4.22
CA ARG A 167 -15.04 2.98 -4.29
C ARG A 167 -16.20 2.37 -3.50
N PHE A 168 -16.75 1.30 -4.04
CA PHE A 168 -17.81 0.50 -3.42
C PHE A 168 -17.35 -0.95 -3.36
N SER A 169 -17.34 -1.52 -2.16
CA SER A 169 -17.15 -2.96 -1.94
C SER A 169 -18.47 -3.53 -1.45
N LEU A 170 -19.04 -4.47 -2.19
CA LEU A 170 -20.31 -5.11 -1.89
C LEU A 170 -20.11 -6.63 -2.00
N PRO A 171 -20.71 -7.43 -1.11
CA PRO A 171 -20.76 -8.88 -1.28
C PRO A 171 -21.74 -9.22 -2.40
N PHE A 172 -21.41 -10.24 -3.20
CA PHE A 172 -22.24 -10.76 -4.30
C PHE A 172 -22.64 -12.20 -4.00
#